data_AF-A0A838N0W6-F1
#
_entry.id   AF-A0A838N0W6-F1
#
_cell.length_a   1.000
_cell.length_b   1.000
_cell.length_c   1.000
_cell.angle_alpha   90.00
_cell.angle_beta   90.00
_cell.angle_gamma   90.00
#
_symmetry.space_group_name_H-M   'P 1'
#
loop_
_entity.id
_entity.type
_entity.pdbx_description
1 polymer ?
#
loop_
_entity_poly.entity_id
_entity_poly.type
_entity_poly.pdbx_seq_one_letter_code
_entity_poly.pdbx_strand_id
1 'polypeptide(L)'
;YITAVALIDGEVTDKQFAPERFTETKIVEFLQGVKVERNDELSALYAEAVANIVHVNLADGRTITKRVDYPLGNAKNRLPDDGVENKFFELAAPKITKEGADKVVEHCWKLDQANNVSELMESLEIKD
;
A
#
# COMPACT_ATOMS: atom_id res chain seq x y z
N TYR A 1 -7.66 12.70 -0.20
CA TYR A 1 -6.67 12.52 0.89
C TYR A 1 -5.53 11.60 0.47
N ILE A 2 -5.76 10.29 0.31
CA ILE A 2 -4.71 9.28 0.04
C ILE A 2 -3.77 9.68 -1.11
N THR A 3 -4.30 10.07 -2.28
CA THR A 3 -3.48 10.51 -3.41
C THR A 3 -2.62 11.73 -3.10
N ALA A 4 -3.12 12.68 -2.31
CA ALA A 4 -2.39 13.89 -1.94
C ALA A 4 -1.23 13.56 -1.00
N VAL A 5 -1.48 12.80 0.07
CA VAL A 5 -0.41 12.42 1.00
C VAL A 5 0.63 11.52 0.34
N ALA A 6 0.24 10.65 -0.59
CA ALA A 6 1.19 9.88 -1.39
C ALA A 6 2.13 10.78 -2.22
N LEU A 7 1.63 11.89 -2.76
CA LEU A 7 2.44 12.86 -3.52
C LEU A 7 3.35 13.70 -2.60
N ILE A 8 2.91 13.98 -1.37
CA ILE A 8 3.67 14.79 -0.40
C ILE A 8 4.76 13.96 0.28
N ASP A 9 4.40 12.78 0.79
CA ASP A 9 5.27 11.95 1.62
C ASP A 9 6.04 10.91 0.80
N GLY A 10 5.58 10.60 -0.42
CA GLY A 10 6.15 9.53 -1.25
C GLY A 10 5.76 8.11 -0.80
N GLU A 11 4.95 7.98 0.25
CA GLU A 11 4.49 6.72 0.83
C GLU A 11 3.05 6.83 1.35
N VAL A 12 2.42 5.67 1.59
CA VAL A 12 1.14 5.57 2.29
C VAL A 12 1.21 4.39 3.26
N THR A 13 1.39 4.71 4.54
CA THR A 13 1.42 3.77 5.68
C THR A 13 0.45 4.25 6.76
N ASP A 14 0.36 3.53 7.88
CA ASP A 14 -0.47 3.94 9.03
C ASP A 14 -0.10 5.33 9.57
N LYS A 15 1.15 5.77 9.41
CA LYS A 15 1.62 7.10 9.83
C LYS A 15 0.83 8.23 9.18
N GLN A 16 0.44 8.07 7.91
CA GLN A 16 -0.32 9.08 7.17
C GLN A 16 -1.79 9.15 7.59
N PHE A 17 -2.29 8.19 8.38
CA PHE A 17 -3.65 8.17 8.91
C PHE A 17 -3.74 8.58 10.38
N ALA A 18 -2.63 8.99 11.01
CA ALA A 18 -2.65 9.53 12.36
C ALA A 18 -3.58 10.77 12.42
N PRO A 19 -4.42 10.93 13.46
CA PRO A 19 -5.44 11.97 13.52
C PRO A 19 -4.93 13.40 13.22
N GLU A 20 -3.72 13.72 13.68
CA GLU A 20 -3.06 15.00 13.46
C GLU A 20 -2.74 15.29 11.99
N ARG A 21 -2.54 14.27 11.14
CA ARG A 21 -2.26 14.46 9.71
C ARG A 21 -3.47 15.02 8.97
N PHE A 22 -4.70 14.74 9.43
CA PHE A 22 -5.92 15.25 8.77
C PHE A 22 -6.12 16.76 8.95
N THR A 23 -5.51 17.37 9.97
CA THR A 23 -5.61 18.80 10.24
C THR A 23 -4.30 19.56 9.94
N GLU A 24 -3.27 18.87 9.47
CA GLU A 24 -1.99 19.47 9.12
C GLU A 24 -2.16 20.48 7.98
N THR A 25 -1.77 21.74 8.22
CA THR A 25 -2.02 22.87 7.30
C THR A 25 -1.53 22.59 5.88
N LYS A 26 -0.32 22.05 5.70
CA LYS A 26 0.25 21.77 4.37
C LYS A 26 -0.58 20.75 3.58
N ILE A 27 -1.09 19.72 4.25
CA ILE A 27 -1.93 18.69 3.61
C ILE A 27 -3.29 19.29 3.24
N VAL A 28 -3.90 20.05 4.16
CA VAL A 28 -5.19 20.71 3.93
C VAL A 28 -5.10 21.71 2.77
N GLU A 29 -4.06 22.54 2.73
CA GLU A 29 -3.81 23.48 1.62
C GLU A 29 -3.62 22.75 0.28
N PHE A 30 -2.83 21.67 0.26
CA PHE A 30 -2.66 20.87 -0.97
C PHE A 30 -4.00 20.27 -1.44
N LEU A 31 -4.82 19.76 -0.51
CA LEU A 31 -6.12 19.17 -0.81
C LEU A 31 -7.12 20.17 -1.42
N GLN A 32 -7.04 21.45 -1.09
CA GLN A 32 -7.89 22.48 -1.69
C GLN A 32 -7.69 22.60 -3.22
N GLY A 33 -6.51 22.22 -3.72
CA GLY A 33 -6.21 22.17 -5.15
C GLY A 33 -6.63 20.87 -5.85
N VAL A 34 -7.07 19.86 -5.10
CA VAL A 34 -7.41 18.54 -5.66
C VAL A 34 -8.85 18.53 -6.17
N LYS A 35 -9.02 18.17 -7.44
CA LYS A 35 -10.32 17.93 -8.07
C LYS A 35 -10.45 16.46 -8.40
N VAL A 36 -11.64 15.91 -8.19
CA VAL A 36 -11.97 14.52 -8.51
C VAL A 36 -13.16 14.54 -9.46
N GLU A 37 -12.99 13.92 -10.61
CA GLU A 37 -14.00 13.87 -11.66
C GLU A 37 -14.23 12.42 -12.08
N ARG A 38 -15.48 12.11 -12.44
CA ARG A 38 -15.81 10.80 -13.00
C ARG A 38 -15.33 10.76 -14.45
N ASN A 39 -14.75 9.63 -14.83
CA ASN A 39 -14.39 9.35 -16.21
C ASN A 39 -15.20 8.15 -16.72
N ASP A 40 -15.90 8.34 -17.85
CA ASP A 40 -16.81 7.32 -18.41
C ASP A 40 -16.05 6.09 -18.91
N GLU A 41 -14.86 6.27 -19.49
CA GLU A 41 -14.00 5.16 -19.94
C GLU A 41 -13.56 4.32 -18.74
N LEU A 42 -13.03 4.95 -17.69
CA LEU A 42 -12.61 4.23 -16.47
C LEU A 42 -13.80 3.56 -15.77
N SER A 43 -14.97 4.21 -15.78
CA SER A 43 -16.20 3.64 -15.22
C SER A 43 -16.62 2.38 -15.97
N ALA A 44 -16.48 2.35 -17.30
CA ALA A 44 -16.85 1.21 -18.13
C ALA A 44 -15.90 0.01 -17.95
N LEU A 45 -14.66 0.25 -17.50
CA LEU A 45 -13.69 -0.82 -17.17
C LEU A 45 -14.01 -1.53 -15.85
N TYR A 46 -14.89 -0.98 -15.03
CA TYR A 46 -15.32 -1.64 -13.81
C TYR A 46 -16.25 -2.82 -14.16
N ALA A 47 -16.10 -4.04 -13.64
CA ALA A 47 -15.27 -4.56 -12.54
C ALA A 47 -13.99 -5.31 -13.01
N GLU A 48 -13.59 -5.16 -14.27
CA GLU A 48 -12.37 -5.76 -14.79
C GLU A 48 -11.11 -5.08 -14.22
N ALA A 49 -11.14 -3.76 -14.09
CA ALA A 49 -10.07 -2.93 -13.58
C ALA A 49 -10.59 -1.90 -12.57
N VAL A 50 -9.70 -1.40 -11.72
CA VAL A 50 -9.96 -0.30 -10.78
C VAL A 50 -9.11 0.89 -11.18
N ALA A 51 -9.34 1.33 -12.41
CA ALA A 51 -8.47 2.25 -13.11
C ALA A 51 -8.57 3.69 -12.59
N ASN A 52 -7.44 4.39 -12.55
CA ASN A 52 -7.34 5.79 -12.18
C ASN A 52 -6.38 6.53 -13.11
N ILE A 53 -6.69 7.80 -13.42
CA ILE A 53 -5.79 8.73 -14.10
C ILE A 53 -5.53 9.90 -13.15
N VAL A 54 -4.25 10.22 -12.92
CA VAL A 54 -3.82 11.37 -12.13
C VAL A 54 -3.12 12.36 -13.03
N HIS A 55 -3.59 13.60 -13.02
CA HIS A 55 -2.95 14.75 -13.66
C HIS A 55 -2.38 15.67 -12.58
N VAL A 56 -1.12 16.07 -12.71
CA VAL A 56 -0.45 17.02 -11.84
C VAL A 56 0.03 18.20 -12.66
N ASN A 57 -0.51 19.39 -12.38
CA ASN A 57 -0.07 20.65 -12.98
C ASN A 57 1.06 21.23 -12.13
N LEU A 58 2.22 21.42 -12.74
CA LEU A 58 3.41 21.95 -12.09
C LEU A 58 3.45 23.48 -12.16
N ALA A 59 4.21 24.10 -11.26
CA ALA A 59 4.39 25.55 -11.22
C ALA A 59 5.04 26.13 -12.48
N ASP A 60 5.78 25.33 -13.25
CA ASP A 60 6.37 25.72 -14.54
C ASP A 60 5.41 25.60 -15.72
N GLY A 61 4.13 25.30 -15.46
CA GLY A 61 3.07 25.19 -16.46
C GLY A 61 2.99 23.81 -17.14
N ARG A 62 3.89 22.87 -16.85
CA ARG A 62 3.79 21.50 -17.38
C ARG A 62 2.71 20.70 -16.68
N THR A 63 2.14 19.73 -17.38
CA THR A 63 1.25 18.71 -16.79
C THR A 63 1.91 17.34 -16.90
N ILE A 64 2.06 16.65 -15.77
CA ILE A 64 2.44 15.23 -15.74
C ILE A 64 1.16 14.41 -15.58
N THR A 65 1.03 13.35 -16.37
CA THR A 65 -0.13 12.46 -16.34
C THR A 65 0.31 11.02 -16.14
N LYS A 66 -0.39 10.29 -15.27
CA LYS A 66 -0.21 8.84 -15.09
C LYS A 66 -1.56 8.15 -15.04
N ARG A 67 -1.71 7.12 -15.87
CA ARG A 67 -2.82 6.16 -15.80
C ARG A 67 -2.33 4.84 -15.18
N VAL A 68 -3.14 4.28 -14.31
CA VAL A 68 -2.94 2.94 -13.72
C VAL A 68 -4.28 2.22 -13.76
N ASP A 69 -4.35 1.16 -14.59
CA ASP A 69 -5.57 0.35 -14.71
C ASP A 69 -5.58 -0.79 -13.68
N TYR A 70 -4.42 -1.42 -13.48
CA TYR A 70 -4.22 -2.50 -12.52
C TYR A 70 -3.23 -2.05 -11.44
N PRO A 71 -3.69 -1.75 -10.21
CA PRO A 71 -2.80 -1.34 -9.13
C PRO A 71 -1.87 -2.49 -8.74
N LEU A 72 -0.72 -2.16 -8.15
CA LEU A 72 0.21 -3.15 -7.61
C LEU A 72 -0.51 -4.02 -6.57
N GLY A 73 -0.39 -5.34 -6.70
CA GLY A 73 -1.14 -6.32 -5.93
C GLY A 73 -2.39 -6.88 -6.65
N ASN A 74 -2.82 -6.29 -7.76
CA ASN A 74 -3.87 -6.88 -8.59
C ASN A 74 -3.37 -8.19 -9.24
N ALA A 75 -4.26 -9.14 -9.54
CA ALA A 75 -3.88 -10.40 -10.20
C ALA A 75 -3.14 -10.21 -11.54
N LYS A 76 -3.42 -9.11 -12.27
CA LYS A 76 -2.76 -8.68 -13.52
C LYS A 76 -1.52 -7.78 -13.30
N ASN A 77 -1.26 -7.34 -12.06
CA ASN A 77 -0.10 -6.55 -11.67
C ASN A 77 0.34 -6.96 -10.26
N ARG A 78 0.87 -8.18 -10.15
CA ARG A 78 1.15 -8.82 -8.86
C ARG A 78 2.29 -8.11 -8.15
N LEU A 79 2.18 -8.02 -6.83
CA LEU A 79 3.31 -7.66 -6.00
C LEU A 79 4.34 -8.79 -6.08
N PRO A 80 5.63 -8.51 -6.35
CA PRO A 80 6.66 -9.54 -6.33
C PRO A 80 6.84 -10.06 -4.91
N ASP A 81 7.38 -11.26 -4.78
CA ASP A 81 7.48 -11.99 -3.51
C ASP A 81 8.24 -11.19 -2.44
N ASP A 82 9.35 -10.55 -2.82
CA ASP A 82 10.12 -9.65 -1.94
C ASP A 82 9.28 -8.44 -1.48
N GLY A 83 8.42 -7.91 -2.33
CA GLY A 83 7.46 -6.86 -1.97
C GLY A 83 6.40 -7.34 -0.96
N VAL A 84 5.92 -8.58 -1.08
CA VAL A 84 4.98 -9.19 -0.12
C VAL A 84 5.67 -9.39 1.23
N GLU A 85 6.89 -9.93 1.22
CA GLU A 85 7.71 -10.14 2.42
C GLU A 85 8.03 -8.82 3.13
N ASN A 86 8.50 -7.81 2.40
CA ASN A 86 8.82 -6.50 2.97
C ASN A 86 7.59 -5.86 3.64
N LYS A 87 6.42 -5.94 2.98
CA LYS A 87 5.16 -5.48 3.58
C LYS A 87 4.82 -6.26 4.85
N PHE A 88 5.03 -7.57 4.86
CA PHE A 88 4.82 -8.39 6.05
C PHE A 88 5.77 -7.98 7.18
N PHE A 89 7.07 -7.81 6.91
CA PHE A 89 8.06 -7.41 7.90
C PHE A 89 7.75 -6.05 8.52
N GLU A 90 7.38 -5.05 7.71
CA GLU A 90 7.01 -3.71 8.19
C GLU A 90 5.84 -3.74 9.19
N LEU A 91 4.88 -4.65 8.98
CA LEU A 91 3.68 -4.76 9.82
C LEU A 91 3.87 -5.68 11.03
N ALA A 92 4.57 -6.81 10.85
CA ALA A 92 4.64 -7.88 11.84
C ALA A 92 5.86 -7.76 12.77
N ALA A 93 7.04 -7.39 12.27
CA ALA A 93 8.25 -7.35 13.07
C ALA A 93 8.16 -6.43 14.31
N PRO A 94 7.44 -5.28 14.29
CA PRO A 94 7.20 -4.48 15.49
C PRO A 94 6.37 -5.17 16.58
N LYS A 95 5.70 -6.28 16.26
CA LYS A 95 4.83 -7.04 17.18
C LYS A 95 5.44 -8.37 17.62
N ILE A 96 6.09 -9.10 16.71
CA ILE A 96 6.62 -10.46 16.96
C ILE A 96 8.14 -10.54 16.87
N THR A 97 8.84 -9.40 16.86
CA THR A 97 10.28 -9.24 16.60
C THR A 97 10.69 -9.60 15.17
N LYS A 98 11.88 -9.12 14.76
CA LYS A 98 12.47 -9.48 13.46
C LYS A 98 12.68 -11.00 13.34
N GLU A 99 13.22 -11.63 14.37
CA GLU A 99 13.49 -13.08 14.34
C GLU A 99 12.21 -13.90 14.21
N GLY A 100 11.14 -13.52 14.92
CA GLY A 100 9.82 -14.16 14.78
C GLY A 100 9.27 -13.98 13.37
N ALA A 101 9.31 -12.76 12.84
CA ALA A 101 8.83 -12.47 11.48
C ALA A 101 9.63 -13.24 10.40
N ASP A 102 10.95 -13.34 10.53
CA ASP A 102 11.80 -14.13 9.62
C ASP A 102 11.36 -15.61 9.60
N LYS A 103 11.11 -16.20 10.78
CA LYS A 103 10.60 -17.59 10.89
C LYS A 103 9.22 -17.76 10.28
N VAL A 104 8.31 -16.81 10.48
CA VAL A 104 6.97 -16.86 9.86
C VAL A 104 7.08 -16.90 8.34
N VAL A 105 7.90 -16.04 7.74
CA VAL A 105 8.11 -16.02 6.29
C VAL A 105 8.69 -17.36 5.81
N GLU A 106 9.70 -17.89 6.50
CA GLU A 106 10.28 -19.19 6.18
C GLU A 106 9.25 -20.33 6.19
N HIS A 107 8.44 -20.41 7.25
CA HIS A 107 7.41 -21.45 7.38
C HIS A 107 6.30 -21.29 6.33
N CYS A 108 5.88 -20.07 6.02
CA CYS A 108 4.87 -19.80 4.98
C CYS A 108 5.33 -20.24 3.59
N TRP A 109 6.59 -19.99 3.22
CA TRP A 109 7.14 -20.41 1.92
C TRP A 109 7.34 -21.92 1.79
N LYS A 110 7.41 -22.66 2.90
CA LYS A 110 7.55 -24.13 2.95
C LYS A 110 6.29 -24.82 3.44
N LEU A 111 5.14 -24.13 3.44
CA LEU A 111 3.91 -24.61 4.06
C LEU A 111 3.39 -25.91 3.42
N ASP A 112 3.61 -26.08 2.11
CA ASP A 112 3.26 -27.28 1.35
C ASP A 112 4.09 -28.53 1.73
N GLN A 113 5.20 -28.33 2.43
CA GLN A 113 6.11 -29.38 2.90
C GLN A 113 5.94 -29.67 4.39
N ALA A 114 5.16 -28.86 5.11
CA ALA A 114 4.99 -28.97 6.55
C ALA A 114 4.04 -30.12 6.93
N ASN A 115 4.40 -30.89 7.96
CA ASN A 115 3.54 -31.96 8.48
C ASN A 115 2.32 -31.42 9.25
N ASN A 116 2.47 -30.24 9.86
CA ASN A 116 1.45 -29.51 10.59
C ASN A 116 1.87 -28.03 10.69
N VAL A 117 1.06 -27.20 11.33
CA VAL A 117 1.28 -25.74 11.45
C VAL A 117 1.86 -25.30 12.80
N SER A 118 2.27 -26.23 13.69
CA SER A 118 2.69 -25.88 15.05
C SER A 118 3.84 -24.88 15.08
N GLU A 119 4.90 -25.10 14.30
CA GLU A 119 6.07 -24.20 14.25
C GLU A 119 5.72 -22.80 13.71
N LEU A 120 4.81 -22.73 12.73
CA LEU A 120 4.27 -21.46 12.23
C LEU A 120 3.49 -20.73 13.33
N MET A 121 2.65 -21.44 14.08
CA MET A 121 1.85 -20.85 15.16
C MET A 121 2.74 -20.35 16.31
N GLU A 122 3.78 -21.09 16.68
CA GLU A 122 4.77 -20.65 17.69
C GLU A 122 5.52 -19.39 17.23
N SER A 123 5.83 -19.28 15.93
CA SER A 123 6.51 -18.10 15.37
C SER A 123 5.64 -16.84 15.36
N LEU A 124 4.32 -16.97 15.49
CA LEU A 124 3.36 -15.87 15.57
C LEU A 124 3.11 -15.36 16.99
N GLU A 125 3.72 -15.97 18.01
CA GLU A 125 3.52 -15.59 19.41
C GLU A 125 4.02 -14.17 19.67
N ILE A 126 3.11 -13.29 20.10
CA ILE A 126 3.45 -11.95 20.57
C ILE A 126 3.88 -12.10 22.03
N LYS A 127 5.15 -11.79 22.30
CA LYS A 127 5.68 -11.80 23.67
C LYS A 127 5.32 -10.50 24.35
N ASP A 128 4.66 -10.60 25.50
CA ASP A 128 4.35 -9.48 26.40
C ASP A 128 5.62 -8.76 26.93
#